data_AF-A0A0Q4C893-F1
#
_entry.id   AF-A0A0Q4C893-F1
#
_cell.length_a   1.000
_cell.length_b   1.000
_cell.length_c   1.000
_cell.angle_alpha   90.00
_cell.angle_beta   90.00
_cell.angle_gamma   90.00
#
_symmetry.space_group_name_H-M   'P 1'
#
loop_
_entity.id
_entity.type
_entity.pdbx_description
1 polymer ?
#
loop_
_entity_poly.entity_id
_entity_poly.type
_entity_poly.pdbx_seq_one_letter_code
_entity_poly.pdbx_strand_id
1 'polypeptide(L)'
;MSYTFFGSFQETVRYEEIESLTVKQGILYGDITIITGKTILIKNVNNNKNALSFCNILNDYLSRKSSLPLQQSHKQDADTIYKVLENLGSLREKGILTDSEFQEQKKKLLDRL
;
A
#
# COMPACT_ATOMS: atom_id res chain seq x y z
N MET A 1 22.36 -28.32 -13.48
CA MET A 1 21.05 -27.68 -13.69
C MET A 1 19.98 -28.70 -13.35
N SER A 2 19.24 -28.51 -12.27
CA SER A 2 18.13 -29.40 -11.90
C SER A 2 17.00 -28.52 -11.38
N TYR A 3 15.88 -28.52 -12.09
CA TYR A 3 14.66 -27.83 -11.68
C TYR A 3 13.78 -28.83 -10.93
N THR A 4 13.52 -28.54 -9.66
CA THR A 4 12.56 -29.31 -8.86
C THR A 4 11.15 -28.73 -9.10
N PHE A 5 10.37 -29.41 -9.93
CA PHE A 5 8.91 -29.29 -9.91
C PHE A 5 8.42 -29.96 -8.61
N PHE A 6 7.58 -29.27 -7.83
CA PHE A 6 7.14 -29.58 -6.45
C PHE A 6 8.09 -29.11 -5.33
N GLY A 7 8.14 -27.79 -5.14
CA GLY A 7 8.55 -27.17 -3.89
C GLY A 7 7.68 -25.94 -3.64
N SER A 8 7.27 -25.71 -2.39
CA SER A 8 6.71 -24.41 -2.02
C SER A 8 7.82 -23.36 -2.12
N PHE A 9 7.66 -22.40 -3.03
CA PHE A 9 8.52 -21.22 -3.02
C PHE A 9 8.22 -20.43 -1.75
N GLN A 10 9.19 -20.38 -0.84
CA GLN A 10 9.11 -19.61 0.38
C GLN A 10 10.27 -18.61 0.39
N GLU A 11 9.91 -17.33 0.48
CA GLU A 11 10.85 -16.24 0.64
C GLU A 11 10.52 -15.51 1.93
N THR A 12 11.54 -15.20 2.73
CA THR A 12 11.39 -14.44 3.98
C THR A 12 11.81 -13.01 3.73
N VAL A 13 10.87 -12.08 3.89
CA VAL A 13 11.12 -10.64 3.82
C VAL A 13 11.03 -10.10 5.23
N ARG A 14 12.07 -9.39 5.69
CA ARG A 14 11.98 -8.73 6.99
C ARG A 14 11.02 -7.55 6.87
N TYR A 15 10.24 -7.34 7.92
CA TYR A 15 9.24 -6.28 7.92
C TYR A 15 9.86 -4.89 7.72
N GLU A 16 11.08 -4.68 8.22
CA GLU A 16 11.82 -3.43 8.07
C GLU A 16 12.25 -3.13 6.63
N GLU A 17 12.28 -4.15 5.76
CA GLU A 17 12.69 -4.03 4.37
C GLU A 17 11.52 -3.67 3.45
N ILE A 18 10.28 -3.71 3.94
CA ILE A 18 9.09 -3.43 3.14
C ILE A 18 8.93 -1.91 3.00
N GLU A 19 9.08 -1.43 1.76
CA GLU A 19 8.91 -0.04 1.37
C GLU A 19 7.45 0.26 1.02
N SER A 20 6.79 -0.64 0.29
CA SER A 20 5.36 -0.51 -0.01
C SER A 20 4.69 -1.84 -0.37
N LEU A 21 3.37 -1.87 -0.22
CA LEU A 21 2.52 -3.03 -0.50
C LEU A 21 1.31 -2.59 -1.33
N THR A 22 1.00 -3.29 -2.42
CA THR A 22 -0.14 -2.95 -3.29
C THR A 22 -0.90 -4.21 -3.70
N VAL A 23 -2.23 -4.11 -3.74
CA VAL A 23 -3.11 -5.14 -4.30
C VAL A 23 -3.70 -4.63 -5.61
N LYS A 24 -3.56 -5.42 -6.68
CA LYS A 24 -4.34 -5.25 -7.90
C LYS A 24 -5.51 -6.21 -7.87
N GLN A 25 -6.73 -5.65 -7.82
CA GLN A 25 -7.95 -6.44 -7.90
C GLN A 25 -8.24 -6.86 -9.34
N GLY A 26 -8.28 -8.16 -9.60
CA GLY A 26 -8.83 -8.73 -10.82
C GLY A 26 -10.17 -9.44 -10.56
N ILE A 27 -10.88 -9.77 -11.63
CA ILE A 27 -12.27 -10.28 -11.59
C ILE A 27 -12.37 -11.64 -10.86
N LEU A 28 -11.38 -12.52 -11.04
CA LEU A 28 -11.29 -13.82 -10.34
C LEU A 28 -10.14 -13.88 -9.33
N TYR A 29 -9.02 -13.21 -9.63
CA TYR A 29 -7.80 -13.29 -8.84
C TYR A 29 -7.22 -11.90 -8.59
N GLY A 30 -6.61 -11.71 -7.43
CA GLY A 30 -5.79 -10.54 -7.16
C GLY A 30 -4.32 -10.82 -7.35
N ASP A 31 -3.55 -9.75 -7.56
CA ASP A 31 -2.09 -9.79 -7.48
C ASP A 31 -1.63 -8.92 -6.31
N ILE A 32 -0.63 -9.38 -5.56
CA ILE A 32 0.02 -8.60 -4.51
C ILE A 32 1.43 -8.24 -4.99
N THR A 33 1.76 -6.97 -4.93
CA THR A 33 3.11 -6.46 -5.16
C THR A 33 3.70 -5.98 -3.85
N ILE A 34 4.87 -6.51 -3.51
CA ILE A 34 5.66 -6.10 -2.35
C ILE A 34 6.92 -5.43 -2.89
N ILE A 35 7.13 -4.17 -2.52
CA ILE A 35 8.33 -3.41 -2.85
C ILE A 35 9.18 -3.36 -1.60
N THR A 36 10.41 -3.84 -1.76
CA THR A 36 11.51 -3.75 -0.80
C THR A 36 12.68 -3.12 -1.58
N GLY A 37 13.93 -3.60 -1.44
CA GLY A 37 14.99 -3.35 -2.44
C GLY A 37 14.80 -4.09 -3.78
N LYS A 38 13.80 -4.98 -3.87
CA LYS A 38 13.37 -5.66 -5.08
C LYS A 38 11.85 -5.78 -5.13
N THR A 39 11.31 -5.95 -6.34
CA THR A 39 9.88 -6.18 -6.55
C THR A 39 9.56 -7.67 -6.44
N ILE A 40 8.71 -8.03 -5.48
CA ILE A 40 8.17 -9.38 -5.33
C ILE A 40 6.72 -9.35 -5.78
N LEU A 41 6.35 -10.25 -6.69
CA LEU A 41 5.01 -10.33 -7.29
C LEU A 41 4.37 -11.67 -6.97
N ILE A 42 3.27 -11.63 -6.22
CA ILE A 42 2.44 -12.79 -5.91
C ILE A 42 1.23 -12.74 -6.82
N LYS A 43 1.16 -13.66 -7.79
CA LYS A 43 0.08 -13.73 -8.78
C LYS A 43 -1.01 -14.73 -8.39
N ASN A 44 -2.19 -14.56 -8.97
CA ASN A 44 -3.30 -15.51 -8.89
C ASN A 44 -3.81 -15.75 -7.46
N VAL A 45 -3.85 -14.71 -6.63
CA VAL A 45 -4.40 -14.80 -5.27
C VAL A 45 -5.92 -14.93 -5.33
N ASN A 46 -6.42 -16.15 -5.11
CA ASN A 46 -7.84 -16.52 -5.16
C ASN A 46 -8.69 -15.72 -4.17
N ASN A 47 -8.22 -15.55 -2.93
CA ASN A 47 -8.99 -14.85 -1.90
C ASN A 47 -8.63 -13.36 -1.84
N ASN A 48 -9.17 -12.60 -2.81
CA ASN A 48 -8.87 -11.19 -2.95
C ASN A 48 -9.26 -10.34 -1.71
N LYS A 49 -10.37 -10.69 -1.04
CA LYS A 49 -10.78 -9.99 0.20
C LYS A 49 -9.74 -10.16 1.31
N ASN A 50 -9.21 -11.37 1.48
CA ASN A 50 -8.15 -11.61 2.46
C ASN A 50 -6.83 -10.96 2.05
N ALA A 51 -6.50 -10.91 0.76
CA ALA A 51 -5.34 -10.19 0.24
C ALA A 51 -5.42 -8.69 0.55
N LEU A 52 -6.61 -8.09 0.35
CA LEU A 52 -6.87 -6.70 0.68
C LEU A 52 -6.75 -6.45 2.18
N SER A 53 -7.40 -7.26 3.02
CA SER A 53 -7.30 -7.14 4.49
C SER A 53 -5.86 -7.29 4.97
N PHE A 54 -5.11 -8.24 4.43
CA PHE A 54 -3.69 -8.44 4.73
C PHE A 54 -2.88 -7.18 4.41
N CYS A 55 -3.09 -6.59 3.23
CA CYS A 55 -2.35 -5.40 2.83
C CYS A 55 -2.72 -4.18 3.66
N ASN A 56 -4.00 -4.01 4.00
CA ASN A 56 -4.46 -2.93 4.87
C ASN A 56 -3.84 -3.03 6.26
N ILE A 57 -3.86 -4.21 6.87
CA ILE A 57 -3.28 -4.44 8.20
C ILE A 57 -1.78 -4.14 8.19
N LEU A 58 -1.03 -4.64 7.20
CA LEU A 58 0.40 -4.38 7.09
C LEU A 58 0.71 -2.90 6.87
N ASN A 59 -0.06 -2.22 6.01
CA ASN A 59 0.06 -0.78 5.78
C ASN A 59 -0.22 0.04 7.06
N ASP A 60 -1.20 -0.37 7.88
CA ASP A 60 -1.47 0.25 9.18
C ASP A 60 -0.32 0.05 10.16
N TYR A 61 0.33 -1.13 10.16
CA TYR A 61 1.56 -1.33 10.93
C TYR A 61 2.70 -0.45 10.40
N LEU A 62 2.83 -0.29 9.09
CA LEU A 62 3.94 0.48 8.48
C LEU A 62 3.78 1.97 8.83
N SER A 63 2.54 2.44 8.77
CA SER A 63 2.14 3.80 9.15
C SER A 63 2.31 4.09 10.64
N ARG A 64 2.22 3.07 11.50
CA ARG A 64 2.50 3.21 12.94
C ARG A 64 4.00 3.26 13.23
N LYS A 65 4.83 2.55 12.46
CA LYS A 65 6.29 2.62 12.61
C LYS A 65 6.87 3.97 12.19
N SER A 66 6.29 4.63 11.18
CA SER A 66 6.65 6.01 10.82
C SER A 66 6.19 7.07 11.84
N SER A 67 5.42 6.67 12.86
CA SER A 67 5.00 7.54 13.98
C SER A 67 5.91 7.46 15.21
N LEU A 68 6.94 6.61 15.20
CA LEU A 68 8.07 6.75 16.11
C LEU A 68 8.91 7.96 15.64
N PRO A 69 9.39 8.85 16.53
CA PRO A 69 10.15 10.02 16.13
C PRO A 69 11.58 9.61 15.72
N LEU A 70 11.70 8.97 14.56
CA LEU A 70 12.95 8.95 13.81
C LEU A 70 12.93 10.16 12.88
N GLN A 71 13.95 10.97 13.06
CA GLN A 71 14.22 12.20 12.35
C GLN A 71 13.91 12.10 10.84
N GLN A 72 12.92 12.91 10.47
CA GLN A 72 12.74 13.60 9.19
C GLN A 72 13.83 13.35 8.14
N SER A 73 13.48 12.56 7.13
CA SER A 73 13.78 12.89 5.74
C SER A 73 12.49 12.73 4.94
N HIS A 74 11.57 13.67 5.15
CA HIS A 74 10.43 13.87 4.26
C HIS A 74 10.96 14.39 2.92
N LYS A 75 11.26 13.47 2.01
CA LYS A 75 10.84 13.63 0.63
C LYS A 75 9.68 12.67 0.44
N GLN A 76 8.48 13.13 0.81
CA GLN A 76 7.28 12.49 0.29
C GLN A 76 7.35 12.68 -1.21
N ASP A 77 7.65 11.60 -1.94
CA ASP A 77 7.57 11.62 -3.39
C ASP A 77 6.20 12.15 -3.77
N ALA A 78 6.16 13.17 -4.64
CA ALA A 78 4.94 13.81 -5.08
C ALA A 78 3.91 12.77 -5.56
N ASP A 79 4.38 11.66 -6.13
CA ASP A 79 3.60 10.50 -6.58
C ASP A 79 2.77 9.85 -5.45
N THR A 80 3.29 9.84 -4.22
CA THR A 80 2.56 9.34 -3.05
C THR A 80 1.44 10.31 -2.64
N ILE A 81 1.71 11.62 -2.71
CA ILE A 81 0.71 12.65 -2.38
C ILE A 81 -0.43 12.64 -3.41
N TYR A 82 -0.14 12.45 -4.69
CA TYR A 82 -1.14 12.31 -5.74
C TYR A 82 -2.04 11.08 -5.54
N LYS A 83 -1.49 9.92 -5.16
CA LYS A 83 -2.29 8.73 -4.82
C LYS A 83 -3.21 8.95 -3.62
N VAL A 84 -2.75 9.68 -2.60
CA VAL A 84 -3.58 10.00 -1.43
C VAL A 84 -4.71 10.96 -1.82
N LEU A 85 -4.45 11.93 -2.71
CA LEU A 85 -5.46 12.84 -3.26
C LEU A 85 -6.55 12.09 -4.05
N GLU A 86 -6.18 11.09 -4.85
CA GLU A 86 -7.12 10.25 -5.62
C GLU A 86 -8.04 9.45 -4.69
N ASN A 87 -7.48 8.85 -3.64
CA ASN A 87 -8.26 8.15 -2.62
C ASN A 87 -9.18 9.11 -1.85
N LEU A 88 -8.72 10.31 -1.54
CA LEU A 88 -9.53 11.34 -0.86
C LEU A 88 -10.76 11.72 -1.71
N GLY A 89 -10.58 11.86 -3.03
CA GLY A 89 -11.69 12.11 -3.97
C GLY A 89 -12.71 10.98 -3.98
N SER A 90 -12.23 9.74 -4.03
CA SER A 90 -13.08 8.54 -3.98
C SER A 90 -13.94 8.46 -2.71
N LEU A 91 -13.42 8.90 -1.56
CA LEU A 91 -14.16 8.91 -0.29
C LEU A 91 -15.27 9.97 -0.27
N ARG A 92 -15.03 11.13 -0.88
CA ARG A 92 -16.05 12.18 -1.06
C ARG A 92 -17.17 11.70 -1.98
N GLU A 93 -16.85 11.11 -3.12
CA GLU A 93 -17.85 10.59 -4.07
C GLU A 93 -18.73 9.50 -3.46
N LYS A 94 -18.17 8.70 -2.56
CA LYS A 94 -18.91 7.69 -1.79
C LYS A 94 -19.78 8.28 -0.66
N GLY A 95 -19.75 9.59 -0.46
CA GLY A 95 -20.49 10.27 0.61
C GLY A 95 -19.96 9.97 2.01
N ILE A 96 -18.73 9.43 2.13
CA ILE A 96 -18.09 9.13 3.42
C ILE A 96 -17.54 10.41 4.06
N LEU A 97 -17.13 11.37 3.23
CA LEU A 97 -16.65 12.68 3.65
C LEU A 97 -17.61 13.78 3.17
N THR A 98 -17.85 14.75 4.05
CA THR A 98 -18.50 16.00 3.66
C THR A 98 -17.56 16.88 2.84
N ASP A 99 -18.11 17.82 2.09
CA ASP A 99 -17.31 18.77 1.29
C ASP A 99 -16.32 19.57 2.15
N SER A 100 -16.70 19.90 3.39
CA SER A 100 -15.82 20.65 4.31
C SER A 100 -14.62 19.83 4.74
N GLU A 101 -14.83 18.57 5.13
CA GLU A 101 -13.76 17.66 5.56
C GLU A 101 -12.81 17.34 4.42
N PHE A 102 -13.34 17.16 3.21
CA PHE A 102 -12.54 16.96 2.01
C PHE A 102 -11.61 18.14 1.72
N GLN A 103 -12.12 19.38 1.78
CA GLN A 103 -11.32 20.57 1.51
C GLN A 103 -10.19 20.76 2.52
N GLU A 104 -10.45 20.51 3.80
CA GLU A 104 -9.45 20.67 4.85
C GLU A 104 -8.30 19.66 4.69
N GLN A 105 -8.62 18.41 4.38
CA GLN A 105 -7.62 17.35 4.15
C GLN A 105 -6.85 17.56 2.85
N LYS A 106 -7.53 17.99 1.77
CA LYS A 106 -6.90 18.33 0.50
C LYS A 106 -5.86 19.44 0.67
N LYS A 107 -6.20 20.49 1.41
CA LYS A 107 -5.28 21.60 1.68
C LYS A 107 -4.04 21.14 2.44
N LYS A 108 -4.22 20.35 3.51
CA LYS A 108 -3.11 19.78 4.29
C LYS A 108 -2.17 18.89 3.47
N LEU A 109 -2.69 18.21 2.45
CA LEU A 109 -1.88 17.39 1.54
C LEU A 109 -1.12 18.23 0.52
N LEU A 110 -1.72 19.30 0.01
CA LEU A 110 -1.07 20.22 -0.93
C LEU A 110 0.03 21.06 -0.27
N ASP A 111 -0.12 21.43 1.00
CA ASP A 111 0.91 22.16 1.76
C ASP A 111 2.17 21.31 2.04
N ARG A 112 2.12 19.99 1.75
CA ARG A 112 3.25 19.05 1.91
C ARG A 112 4.01 18.76 0.61
N LEU A 113 3.54 19.30 -0.53
CA LEU A 113 4.26 19.33 -1.82
C LEU A 113 5.29 20.47 -1.83
#